data_AF-A0AAV1H8A2-F1
#
_entry.id   AF-A0AAV1H8A2-F1
#
_cell.length_a   1.000
_cell.length_b   1.000
_cell.length_c   1.000
_cell.angle_alpha   90.00
_cell.angle_beta   90.00
_cell.angle_gamma   90.00
#
_symmetry.space_group_name_H-M   'P 1'
#
loop_
_entity.id
_entity.type
_entity.pdbx_description
1 polymer ?
#
loop_
_entity_poly.entity_id
_entity_poly.type
_entity_poly.pdbx_seq_one_letter_code
_entity_poly.pdbx_strand_id
1 'polypeptide(L)'
;MAILKVVGMTFTCRETIMLLFCIFISCLPFCSSVTRNDRPIIGVLAQEVRSPKPNQNSYIAASYVKFLESAGSRVVPVMINQTLEEYKTLFNSINGILYPGGAASLTSSGYARAAKIFYDLAIEANDRGDFFPVWGTCLGFEQLTVLTCGEKVLVNTNTSGVALHLEFTNETANSRLFRGFPPELMKELASEPLTENSHKWSLSMSTYNSNDELKNFYKVLSTNTDGKIKFVSTFEAHDYPFYGTQWHPEKNAFEWTKPYIPHSPSAIKTTFYTAEFFVNEARKNLHRFDSEEEEKGALIYNHSPVYTGGRGSFEQIYYF
;
A
#
# COMPACT_ATOMS: atom_id res chain seq x y z
N MET A 1 -10.39 20.52 -72.50
CA MET A 1 -9.63 19.85 -71.42
C MET A 1 -9.77 20.73 -70.18
N ALA A 2 -10.27 20.17 -69.07
CA ALA A 2 -11.01 20.90 -68.02
C ALA A 2 -10.26 22.08 -67.38
N ILE A 3 -10.91 23.25 -67.34
CA ILE A 3 -10.46 24.46 -66.63
C ILE A 3 -11.17 24.50 -65.28
N LEU A 4 -10.39 24.38 -64.20
CA LEU A 4 -10.86 24.48 -62.81
C LEU A 4 -11.22 25.95 -62.51
N LYS A 5 -12.49 26.21 -62.16
CA LYS A 5 -12.92 27.51 -61.60
C LYS A 5 -12.59 27.52 -60.11
N VAL A 6 -11.55 28.26 -59.73
CA VAL A 6 -11.29 28.62 -58.33
C VAL A 6 -12.19 29.81 -57.97
N VAL A 7 -13.18 29.58 -57.13
CA VAL A 7 -13.99 30.65 -56.52
C VAL A 7 -13.19 31.19 -55.34
N GLY A 8 -12.67 32.41 -55.47
CA GLY A 8 -11.99 33.10 -54.38
C GLY A 8 -13.01 33.61 -53.35
N MET A 9 -13.04 33.01 -52.16
CA MET A 9 -13.73 33.54 -50.99
C MET A 9 -12.83 34.60 -50.35
N THR A 10 -13.20 35.88 -50.50
CA THR A 10 -12.55 37.00 -49.81
C THR A 10 -13.22 37.23 -48.46
N PHE A 11 -12.56 36.82 -47.37
CA PHE A 11 -12.98 37.16 -46.02
C PHE A 11 -12.57 38.61 -45.70
N THR A 12 -13.51 39.38 -45.14
CA THR A 12 -13.20 40.75 -44.68
C THR A 12 -12.35 40.70 -43.40
N CYS A 13 -11.48 41.69 -43.18
CA CYS A 13 -10.55 41.75 -42.04
C CYS A 13 -11.27 41.59 -40.67
N ARG A 14 -12.56 41.92 -40.60
CA ARG A 14 -13.39 41.78 -39.39
C ARG A 14 -13.81 40.33 -39.11
N GLU A 15 -14.00 39.50 -40.15
CA GLU A 15 -14.33 38.07 -40.01
C GLU A 15 -13.09 37.22 -39.68
N THR A 16 -11.91 37.64 -40.15
CA THR A 16 -10.63 36.99 -39.82
C THR A 16 -10.28 37.18 -38.34
N ILE A 17 -10.59 38.33 -37.76
CA ILE A 17 -10.33 38.63 -36.33
C ILE A 17 -11.27 37.83 -35.40
N MET A 18 -12.54 37.62 -35.76
CA MET A 18 -13.44 36.76 -34.96
C MET A 18 -13.05 35.28 -35.03
N LEU A 19 -12.61 34.77 -36.19
CA LEU A 19 -12.17 33.38 -36.31
C LEU A 19 -10.89 33.12 -35.50
N LEU A 20 -9.95 34.08 -35.49
CA LEU A 20 -8.74 34.01 -34.67
C LEU A 20 -9.06 34.05 -33.17
N PHE A 21 -10.06 34.82 -32.73
CA PHE A 21 -10.48 34.84 -31.32
C PHE A 21 -11.17 33.53 -30.88
N CYS A 22 -11.93 32.88 -31.76
CA CYS A 22 -12.54 31.58 -31.46
C CYS A 22 -11.51 30.43 -31.39
N ILE A 23 -10.44 30.49 -32.18
CA ILE A 23 -9.36 29.48 -32.16
C ILE A 23 -8.41 29.66 -30.96
N PHE A 24 -8.25 30.88 -30.46
CA PHE A 24 -7.42 31.14 -29.27
C PHE A 24 -8.09 30.74 -27.95
N ILE A 25 -9.42 30.67 -27.88
CA ILE A 25 -10.13 30.22 -26.66
C ILE A 25 -10.22 28.68 -26.60
N SER A 26 -10.17 27.98 -27.75
CA SER A 26 -10.25 26.51 -27.80
C SER A 26 -8.93 25.76 -27.49
N CYS A 27 -7.82 26.48 -27.29
CA CYS A 27 -6.50 25.90 -27.08
C CYS A 27 -5.83 26.35 -25.78
N LEU A 28 -6.59 26.68 -24.74
CA LEU A 28 -6.05 26.63 -23.39
C LEU A 28 -5.88 25.15 -23.02
N PRO A 29 -4.66 24.63 -22.82
CA PRO A 29 -4.52 23.33 -22.19
C PRO A 29 -5.22 23.45 -20.83
N PHE A 30 -6.29 22.67 -20.65
CA PHE A 30 -6.86 22.43 -19.33
C PHE A 30 -5.78 21.71 -18.54
N CYS A 31 -4.85 22.47 -17.97
CA CYS A 31 -3.90 21.99 -17.00
C CYS A 31 -4.72 21.78 -15.73
N SER A 32 -5.49 20.69 -15.68
CA SER A 32 -6.06 20.21 -14.43
C SER A 32 -4.88 19.95 -13.52
N SER A 33 -4.58 20.87 -12.62
CA SER A 33 -3.65 20.59 -11.52
C SER A 33 -4.22 19.35 -10.84
N VAL A 34 -3.50 18.24 -10.88
CA VAL A 34 -3.86 17.07 -10.09
C VAL A 34 -3.90 17.54 -8.65
N THR A 35 -5.11 17.63 -8.08
CA THR A 35 -5.27 18.10 -6.70
C THR A 35 -4.59 17.08 -5.80
N ARG A 36 -3.50 17.51 -5.16
CA ARG A 36 -2.68 16.67 -4.30
C ARG A 36 -3.01 16.97 -2.84
N ASN A 37 -3.27 15.93 -2.04
CA ASN A 37 -3.40 16.07 -0.60
C ASN A 37 -2.01 16.03 0.06
N ASP A 38 -1.51 17.17 0.54
CA ASP A 38 -0.21 17.27 1.21
C ASP A 38 -0.23 16.92 2.71
N ARG A 39 -1.37 16.48 3.23
CA ARG A 39 -1.54 16.08 4.64
C ARG A 39 -2.21 14.70 4.78
N PRO A 40 -1.74 13.67 4.05
CA PRO A 40 -2.41 12.37 4.03
C PRO A 40 -2.42 11.74 5.42
N ILE A 41 -3.54 11.08 5.73
CA ILE A 41 -3.76 10.29 6.94
C ILE A 41 -3.98 8.85 6.52
N ILE A 42 -3.19 7.92 7.03
CA ILE A 42 -3.27 6.51 6.66
C ILE A 42 -3.71 5.70 7.88
N GLY A 43 -4.69 4.82 7.68
CA GLY A 43 -5.12 3.87 8.69
C GLY A 43 -4.13 2.72 8.83
N VAL A 44 -3.80 2.32 10.05
CA VAL A 44 -3.06 1.07 10.32
C VAL A 44 -3.96 0.12 11.10
N LEU A 45 -4.23 -1.05 10.52
CA LEU A 45 -5.15 -2.01 11.12
C LEU A 45 -4.57 -2.68 12.37
N ALA A 46 -5.26 -2.54 13.50
CA ALA A 46 -4.94 -3.27 14.72
C ALA A 46 -5.24 -4.76 14.57
N GLN A 47 -4.62 -5.59 15.41
CA GLN A 47 -4.87 -7.03 15.42
C GLN A 47 -4.95 -7.55 16.86
N GLU A 48 -5.52 -8.73 17.07
CA GLU A 48 -5.72 -9.31 18.39
C GLU A 48 -4.40 -9.54 19.14
N VAL A 49 -4.43 -9.28 20.44
CA VAL A 49 -3.40 -9.77 21.37
C VAL A 49 -3.67 -11.24 21.66
N ARG A 50 -2.67 -12.11 21.49
CA ARG A 50 -2.80 -13.57 21.72
C ARG A 50 -3.29 -13.93 23.14
N SER A 51 -2.89 -13.16 24.13
CA SER A 51 -3.28 -13.34 25.54
C SER A 51 -3.71 -11.98 26.07
N PRO A 52 -4.96 -11.56 25.78
CA PRO A 52 -5.42 -10.21 26.07
C PRO A 52 -5.50 -9.97 27.57
N LYS A 53 -5.24 -8.72 27.95
CA LYS A 53 -5.50 -8.21 29.30
C LYS A 53 -6.65 -7.19 29.22
N PRO A 54 -7.31 -6.85 30.34
CA PRO A 54 -8.27 -5.75 30.33
C PRO A 54 -7.67 -4.50 29.68
N ASN A 55 -8.37 -3.92 28.71
CA ASN A 55 -7.96 -2.75 27.92
C ASN A 55 -6.67 -2.94 27.08
N GLN A 56 -6.34 -4.19 26.73
CA GLN A 56 -5.25 -4.57 25.82
C GLN A 56 -5.70 -5.76 24.97
N ASN A 57 -6.77 -5.53 24.20
CA ASN A 57 -7.40 -6.53 23.37
C ASN A 57 -6.76 -6.61 21.97
N SER A 58 -6.24 -5.48 21.50
CA SER A 58 -5.61 -5.37 20.20
C SER A 58 -4.31 -4.56 20.26
N TYR A 59 -3.51 -4.66 19.21
CA TYR A 59 -2.24 -3.95 19.15
C TYR A 59 -1.82 -3.56 17.73
N ILE A 60 -0.92 -2.58 17.66
CA ILE A 60 -0.16 -2.20 16.47
C ILE A 60 1.32 -2.11 16.86
N ALA A 61 2.21 -2.76 16.12
CA ALA A 61 3.65 -2.57 16.31
C ALA A 61 4.05 -1.17 15.86
N ALA A 62 4.83 -0.46 16.69
CA ALA A 62 5.15 0.95 16.46
C ALA A 62 6.00 1.19 15.19
N SER A 63 6.70 0.17 14.70
CA SER A 63 7.44 0.23 13.45
C SER A 63 6.57 0.57 12.24
N TYR A 64 5.31 0.10 12.17
CA TYR A 64 4.40 0.48 11.08
C TYR A 64 3.98 1.95 11.15
N VAL A 65 3.84 2.50 12.35
CA VAL A 65 3.55 3.93 12.55
C VAL A 65 4.75 4.76 12.07
N LYS A 66 5.94 4.43 12.57
CA LYS A 66 7.20 5.10 12.18
C LYS A 66 7.47 5.02 10.68
N PHE A 67 7.16 3.87 10.07
CA PHE A 67 7.26 3.65 8.63
C PHE A 67 6.47 4.68 7.83
N LEU A 68 5.19 4.83 8.13
CA LEU A 68 4.31 5.77 7.43
C LEU A 68 4.63 7.24 7.75
N GLU A 69 4.98 7.55 9.00
CA GLU A 69 5.36 8.92 9.40
C GLU A 69 6.68 9.37 8.77
N SER A 70 7.64 8.46 8.57
CA SER A 70 8.92 8.77 7.94
C SER A 70 8.78 9.29 6.50
N ALA A 71 7.67 8.99 5.83
CA ALA A 71 7.34 9.43 4.48
C ALA A 71 6.36 10.63 4.43
N GLY A 72 6.04 11.22 5.59
CA GLY A 72 5.25 12.44 5.69
C GLY A 72 3.74 12.22 5.63
N SER A 73 3.25 11.11 6.19
CA SER A 73 1.83 10.92 6.53
C SER A 73 1.61 11.01 8.04
N ARG A 74 0.36 11.17 8.45
CA ARG A 74 -0.09 10.92 9.82
C ARG A 74 -0.81 9.57 9.88
N VAL A 75 -0.91 8.99 11.08
CA VAL A 75 -1.50 7.66 11.26
C VAL A 75 -2.74 7.72 12.15
N VAL A 76 -3.77 6.97 11.75
CA VAL A 76 -4.93 6.62 12.58
C VAL A 76 -4.89 5.12 12.86
N PRO A 77 -4.96 4.67 14.12
CA PRO A 77 -5.09 3.25 14.40
C PRO A 77 -6.52 2.79 14.10
N VAL A 78 -6.67 1.84 13.19
CA VAL A 78 -7.97 1.26 12.83
C VAL A 78 -8.27 0.12 13.80
N MET A 79 -9.16 0.35 14.76
CA MET A 79 -9.54 -0.65 15.75
C MET A 79 -10.25 -1.83 15.11
N ILE A 80 -10.02 -3.04 15.62
CA ILE A 80 -10.87 -4.20 15.31
C ILE A 80 -12.20 -4.09 16.06
N ASN A 81 -13.19 -4.91 15.68
CA ASN A 81 -14.44 -5.02 16.44
C ASN A 81 -15.33 -3.78 16.47
N GLN A 82 -15.13 -2.87 15.50
CA GLN A 82 -16.07 -1.79 15.22
C GLN A 82 -17.22 -2.25 14.30
N THR A 83 -18.28 -1.46 14.26
CA THR A 83 -19.45 -1.61 13.39
C THR A 83 -19.12 -1.24 11.94
N LEU A 84 -19.96 -1.66 10.99
CA LEU A 84 -19.80 -1.31 9.58
C LEU A 84 -19.87 0.21 9.36
N GLU A 85 -20.76 0.90 10.07
CA GLU A 85 -20.93 2.35 9.91
C GLU A 85 -19.72 3.12 10.46
N GLU A 86 -19.15 2.70 11.59
CA GLU A 86 -17.89 3.28 12.09
C GLU A 86 -16.74 3.11 11.09
N TYR A 87 -16.63 1.94 10.45
CA TYR A 87 -15.63 1.72 9.41
C TYR A 87 -15.87 2.57 8.16
N LYS A 88 -17.12 2.73 7.72
CA LYS A 88 -17.44 3.61 6.58
C LYS A 88 -17.09 5.07 6.88
N THR A 89 -17.45 5.56 8.06
CA THR A 89 -17.09 6.92 8.50
C THR A 89 -15.58 7.11 8.49
N LEU A 90 -14.84 6.16 9.07
CA LEU A 90 -13.38 6.23 9.08
C LEU A 90 -12.78 6.12 7.67
N PHE A 91 -13.28 5.23 6.82
CA PHE A 91 -12.83 5.06 5.42
C PHE A 91 -12.93 6.37 4.64
N ASN A 92 -14.06 7.08 4.76
CA ASN A 92 -14.28 8.38 4.10
C ASN A 92 -13.41 9.51 4.69
N SER A 93 -12.79 9.28 5.85
CA SER A 93 -11.97 10.27 6.55
C SER A 93 -10.46 10.12 6.29
N ILE A 94 -10.00 8.90 6.01
CA ILE A 94 -8.58 8.59 5.78
C ILE A 94 -8.25 8.42 4.30
N ASN A 95 -6.97 8.49 3.95
CA ASN A 95 -6.48 8.54 2.57
C ASN A 95 -5.87 7.22 2.07
N GLY A 96 -5.91 6.17 2.88
CA GLY A 96 -5.38 4.85 2.54
C GLY A 96 -5.36 3.96 3.78
N ILE A 97 -5.12 2.66 3.58
CA ILE A 97 -5.03 1.71 4.70
C ILE A 97 -3.87 0.72 4.54
N LEU A 98 -3.19 0.45 5.66
CA LEU A 98 -2.15 -0.56 5.78
C LEU A 98 -2.65 -1.72 6.66
N TYR A 99 -2.57 -2.92 6.11
CA TYR A 99 -2.74 -4.20 6.80
C TYR A 99 -1.36 -4.68 7.26
N PRO A 100 -1.01 -4.54 8.55
CA PRO A 100 0.31 -4.92 9.03
C PRO A 100 0.48 -6.43 9.11
N GLY A 101 1.73 -6.87 9.24
CA GLY A 101 2.08 -8.25 9.56
C GLY A 101 1.64 -8.64 10.97
N GLY A 102 1.56 -9.95 11.23
CA GLY A 102 0.90 -10.44 12.43
C GLY A 102 0.70 -11.95 12.45
N ALA A 103 -0.16 -12.40 13.37
CA ALA A 103 -0.52 -13.81 13.50
C ALA A 103 -2.03 -14.05 13.72
N ALA A 104 -2.87 -13.05 13.42
CA ALA A 104 -4.32 -13.19 13.51
C ALA A 104 -4.85 -14.19 12.46
N SER A 105 -6.00 -14.80 12.74
CA SER A 105 -6.64 -15.73 11.80
C SER A 105 -7.16 -14.99 10.56
N LEU A 106 -6.74 -15.40 9.36
CA LEU A 106 -7.16 -14.81 8.08
C LEU A 106 -8.67 -14.93 7.75
N THR A 107 -9.42 -15.69 8.55
CA THR A 107 -10.85 -15.95 8.28
C THR A 107 -11.78 -15.69 9.46
N SER A 108 -11.27 -15.70 10.69
CA SER A 108 -12.13 -15.65 11.90
C SER A 108 -11.75 -14.56 12.89
N SER A 109 -10.75 -13.73 12.57
CA SER A 109 -10.34 -12.61 13.43
C SER A 109 -11.14 -11.35 13.13
N GLY A 110 -11.19 -10.44 14.10
CA GLY A 110 -11.59 -9.05 13.91
C GLY A 110 -10.68 -8.32 12.92
N TYR A 111 -9.40 -8.67 12.86
CA TYR A 111 -8.48 -8.20 11.80
C TYR A 111 -9.00 -8.57 10.41
N ALA A 112 -9.29 -9.85 10.15
CA ALA A 112 -9.77 -10.32 8.86
C ALA A 112 -11.12 -9.70 8.48
N ARG A 113 -12.03 -9.54 9.45
CA ARG A 113 -13.32 -8.89 9.21
C ARG A 113 -13.15 -7.41 8.84
N ALA A 114 -12.33 -6.67 9.58
CA ALA A 114 -12.05 -5.27 9.29
C ALA A 114 -11.34 -5.09 7.94
N ALA A 115 -10.31 -5.90 7.67
CA ALA A 115 -9.60 -5.92 6.39
C ALA A 115 -10.54 -6.20 5.21
N LYS A 116 -11.49 -7.13 5.36
CA LYS A 116 -12.52 -7.37 4.33
C LYS A 116 -13.36 -6.13 4.07
N ILE A 117 -13.87 -5.49 5.12
CA ILE A 117 -14.72 -4.30 4.97
C ILE A 117 -13.97 -3.18 4.24
N PHE A 118 -12.74 -2.87 4.65
CA PHE A 118 -11.92 -1.85 3.99
C PHE A 118 -11.52 -2.24 2.56
N TYR A 119 -11.28 -3.52 2.29
CA TYR A 119 -11.02 -4.02 0.94
C TYR A 119 -12.23 -3.80 0.02
N ASP A 120 -13.43 -4.20 0.46
CA ASP A 120 -14.67 -4.03 -0.31
C ASP A 120 -14.93 -2.52 -0.56
N LEU A 121 -14.81 -1.68 0.46
CA LEU A 121 -14.96 -0.23 0.34
C LEU A 121 -13.94 0.38 -0.62
N ALA A 122 -12.69 -0.10 -0.60
CA ALA A 122 -11.64 0.36 -1.49
C ALA A 122 -11.90 -0.07 -2.95
N ILE A 123 -12.38 -1.30 -3.19
CA ILE A 123 -12.81 -1.71 -4.53
C ILE A 123 -13.92 -0.79 -5.03
N GLU A 124 -15.00 -0.62 -4.24
CA GLU A 124 -16.14 0.22 -4.59
C GLU A 124 -15.74 1.70 -4.82
N ALA A 125 -14.74 2.20 -4.08
CA ALA A 125 -14.21 3.54 -4.26
C ALA A 125 -13.44 3.69 -5.58
N ASN A 126 -12.51 2.78 -5.84
CA ASN A 126 -11.72 2.85 -7.05
C ASN A 126 -12.58 2.63 -8.32
N ASP A 127 -13.60 1.76 -8.26
CA ASP A 127 -14.55 1.53 -9.36
C ASP A 127 -15.34 2.78 -9.75
N ARG A 128 -15.66 3.65 -8.78
CA ARG A 128 -16.34 4.94 -9.03
C ARG A 128 -15.37 6.11 -9.27
N GLY A 129 -14.07 5.84 -9.40
CA GLY A 129 -13.03 6.85 -9.64
C GLY A 129 -12.53 7.58 -8.38
N ASP A 130 -12.85 7.08 -7.20
CA ASP A 130 -12.42 7.59 -5.91
C ASP A 130 -11.18 6.79 -5.43
N PHE A 131 -9.99 7.33 -5.70
CA PHE A 131 -8.73 6.61 -5.58
C PHE A 131 -8.41 6.23 -4.12
N PHE A 132 -8.45 4.96 -3.72
CA PHE A 132 -8.13 4.57 -2.34
C PHE A 132 -7.08 3.46 -2.29
N PRO A 133 -5.83 3.73 -1.86
CA PRO A 133 -4.76 2.76 -1.86
C PRO A 133 -4.79 1.83 -0.63
N VAL A 134 -4.46 0.56 -0.86
CA VAL A 134 -4.39 -0.49 0.16
C VAL A 134 -2.99 -1.12 0.14
N TRP A 135 -2.38 -1.26 1.31
CA TRP A 135 -1.09 -1.93 1.48
C TRP A 135 -1.19 -3.14 2.40
N GLY A 136 -0.61 -4.28 2.01
CA GLY A 136 -0.49 -5.46 2.85
C GLY A 136 0.95 -5.85 3.12
N THR A 137 1.35 -5.95 4.38
CA THR A 137 2.66 -6.47 4.79
C THR A 137 2.50 -7.83 5.47
N CYS A 138 3.23 -8.86 5.01
CA CYS A 138 3.26 -10.20 5.63
C CYS A 138 1.84 -10.79 5.83
N LEU A 139 1.29 -10.79 7.05
CA LEU A 139 -0.12 -11.16 7.28
C LEU A 139 -1.10 -10.34 6.41
N GLY A 140 -0.83 -9.05 6.18
CA GLY A 140 -1.65 -8.22 5.29
C GLY A 140 -1.55 -8.63 3.83
N PHE A 141 -0.36 -9.05 3.38
CA PHE A 141 -0.17 -9.65 2.05
C PHE A 141 -0.98 -10.94 1.94
N GLU A 142 -0.88 -11.82 2.93
CA GLU A 142 -1.65 -13.06 3.01
C GLU A 142 -3.16 -12.79 2.98
N GLN A 143 -3.62 -11.80 3.76
CA GLN A 143 -5.02 -11.39 3.80
C GLN A 143 -5.52 -10.90 2.45
N LEU A 144 -4.74 -10.09 1.73
CA LEU A 144 -5.08 -9.64 0.37
C LEU A 144 -5.23 -10.82 -0.60
N THR A 145 -4.36 -11.83 -0.53
CA THR A 145 -4.50 -13.03 -1.38
C THR A 145 -5.82 -13.75 -1.11
N VAL A 146 -6.18 -13.96 0.17
CA VAL A 146 -7.43 -14.64 0.56
C VAL A 146 -8.65 -13.82 0.18
N LEU A 147 -8.62 -12.50 0.32
CA LEU A 147 -9.73 -11.63 -0.08
C LEU A 147 -9.97 -11.64 -1.58
N THR A 148 -8.89 -11.73 -2.37
CA THR A 148 -8.96 -11.70 -3.84
C THR A 148 -9.51 -13.00 -4.42
N CYS A 149 -9.00 -14.15 -3.98
CA CYS A 149 -9.41 -15.46 -4.51
C CYS A 149 -10.53 -16.16 -3.71
N GLY A 150 -10.88 -15.64 -2.53
CA GLY A 150 -11.93 -16.20 -1.69
C GLY A 150 -11.57 -17.51 -0.95
N GLU A 151 -10.33 -17.99 -1.06
CA GLU A 151 -9.89 -19.26 -0.46
C GLU A 151 -8.49 -19.18 0.20
N LYS A 152 -8.14 -20.21 1.00
CA LYS A 152 -6.82 -20.29 1.65
C LYS A 152 -5.81 -20.94 0.70
N VAL A 153 -4.98 -20.11 0.07
CA VAL A 153 -4.02 -20.49 -0.99
C VAL A 153 -2.57 -20.64 -0.53
N LEU A 154 -2.29 -20.47 0.77
CA LEU A 154 -0.92 -20.37 1.27
C LEU A 154 -0.31 -21.74 1.55
N VAL A 155 0.99 -21.87 1.27
CA VAL A 155 1.78 -23.08 1.57
C VAL A 155 2.83 -22.78 2.63
N ASN A 156 3.25 -23.80 3.37
CA ASN A 156 4.26 -23.63 4.40
C ASN A 156 5.66 -23.45 3.77
N THR A 157 6.42 -22.48 4.28
CA THR A 157 7.79 -22.18 3.84
C THR A 157 8.72 -21.96 5.03
N ASN A 158 10.01 -22.24 4.86
CA ASN A 158 11.02 -22.05 5.90
C ASN A 158 11.59 -20.62 5.90
N THR A 159 10.76 -19.65 6.29
CA THR A 159 11.03 -18.20 6.16
C THR A 159 10.74 -17.42 7.44
N SER A 160 10.79 -18.08 8.60
CA SER A 160 10.40 -17.51 9.90
C SER A 160 11.45 -16.61 10.56
N GLY A 161 12.49 -16.20 9.83
CA GLY A 161 13.55 -15.33 10.34
C GLY A 161 14.80 -15.37 9.46
N VAL A 162 14.74 -14.70 8.31
CA VAL A 162 15.84 -14.62 7.33
C VAL A 162 15.80 -13.30 6.57
N ALA A 163 16.96 -12.74 6.23
CA ALA A 163 17.05 -11.62 5.30
C ALA A 163 17.32 -12.13 3.87
N LEU A 164 16.56 -11.66 2.90
CA LEU A 164 16.64 -12.08 1.50
C LEU A 164 16.80 -10.87 0.56
N HIS A 165 17.46 -11.10 -0.58
CA HIS A 165 17.37 -10.21 -1.73
C HIS A 165 16.01 -10.39 -2.42
N LEU A 166 15.66 -9.61 -3.44
CA LEU A 166 14.46 -9.79 -4.25
C LEU A 166 14.82 -10.36 -5.62
N GLU A 167 14.24 -11.51 -5.99
CA GLU A 167 14.29 -12.00 -7.36
C GLU A 167 13.21 -11.30 -8.18
N PHE A 168 13.57 -10.16 -8.80
CA PHE A 168 12.66 -9.37 -9.62
C PHE A 168 12.17 -10.15 -10.85
N THR A 169 10.92 -9.90 -11.24
CA THR A 169 10.32 -10.44 -12.47
C THR A 169 10.42 -9.42 -13.61
N ASN A 170 9.96 -9.80 -14.80
CA ASN A 170 9.87 -8.86 -15.92
C ASN A 170 8.85 -7.74 -15.67
N GLU A 171 7.86 -7.96 -14.79
CA GLU A 171 6.81 -6.98 -14.47
C GLU A 171 7.34 -5.79 -13.66
N THR A 172 8.48 -5.95 -12.96
CA THR A 172 9.09 -4.90 -12.15
C THR A 172 9.40 -3.64 -12.97
N ALA A 173 9.84 -3.81 -14.22
CA ALA A 173 10.26 -2.71 -15.09
C ALA A 173 9.15 -1.67 -15.35
N ASN A 174 7.88 -2.10 -15.34
CA ASN A 174 6.71 -1.24 -15.54
C ASN A 174 5.87 -1.08 -14.27
N SER A 175 6.42 -1.44 -13.10
CA SER A 175 5.70 -1.33 -11.83
C SER A 175 5.44 0.12 -11.43
N ARG A 176 4.43 0.33 -10.60
CA ARG A 176 4.18 1.60 -9.90
C ARG A 176 5.07 1.67 -8.67
N LEU A 177 5.12 0.60 -7.88
CA LEU A 177 5.84 0.51 -6.62
C LEU A 177 7.32 0.87 -6.76
N PHE A 178 8.04 0.24 -7.68
CA PHE A 178 9.48 0.45 -7.81
C PHE A 178 9.88 1.60 -8.74
N ARG A 179 8.92 2.32 -9.35
CA ARG A 179 9.22 3.39 -10.32
C ARG A 179 10.07 4.51 -9.74
N GLY A 180 9.87 4.85 -8.47
CA GLY A 180 10.58 5.90 -7.76
C GLY A 180 11.91 5.48 -7.15
N PHE A 181 12.27 4.19 -7.20
CA PHE A 181 13.47 3.68 -6.55
C PHE A 181 14.73 4.03 -7.36
N PRO A 182 15.83 4.45 -6.71
CA PRO A 182 17.10 4.67 -7.39
C PRO A 182 17.61 3.39 -8.08
N PRO A 183 18.18 3.47 -9.30
CA PRO A 183 18.69 2.29 -10.00
C PRO A 183 19.72 1.49 -9.19
N GLU A 184 20.57 2.17 -8.43
CA GLU A 184 21.55 1.55 -7.53
C GLU A 184 20.87 0.77 -6.41
N LEU A 185 19.81 1.34 -5.81
CA LEU A 185 19.04 0.65 -4.78
C LEU A 185 18.31 -0.58 -5.34
N MET A 186 17.79 -0.49 -6.57
CA MET A 186 17.19 -1.64 -7.25
C MET A 186 18.22 -2.75 -7.49
N LYS A 187 19.45 -2.39 -7.86
CA LYS A 187 20.54 -3.36 -8.00
C LYS A 187 20.89 -4.03 -6.66
N GLU A 188 21.00 -3.23 -5.60
CA GLU A 188 21.29 -3.73 -4.24
C GLU A 188 20.15 -4.64 -3.74
N LEU A 189 18.89 -4.27 -3.96
CA LEU A 189 17.73 -5.12 -3.66
C LEU A 189 17.79 -6.46 -4.39
N ALA A 190 18.31 -6.50 -5.62
CA ALA A 190 18.43 -7.72 -6.39
C ALA A 190 19.58 -8.65 -5.94
N SER A 191 20.56 -8.14 -5.19
CA SER A 191 21.78 -8.90 -4.86
C SER A 191 22.10 -9.02 -3.37
N GLU A 192 21.58 -8.13 -2.54
CA GLU A 192 21.89 -8.06 -1.10
C GLU A 192 20.68 -8.50 -0.25
N PRO A 193 20.92 -9.11 0.92
CA PRO A 193 19.85 -9.53 1.82
C PRO A 193 19.24 -8.32 2.56
N LEU A 194 18.40 -7.54 1.86
CA LEU A 194 17.84 -6.28 2.36
C LEU A 194 16.40 -6.39 2.89
N THR A 195 15.72 -7.53 2.68
CA THR A 195 14.31 -7.70 3.03
C THR A 195 14.14 -8.70 4.17
N GLU A 196 13.52 -8.26 5.26
CA GLU A 196 13.25 -9.11 6.42
C GLU A 196 12.07 -10.04 6.15
N ASN A 197 12.27 -11.33 6.37
CA ASN A 197 11.23 -12.35 6.28
C ASN A 197 11.07 -13.04 7.63
N SER A 198 9.87 -12.95 8.21
CA SER A 198 9.47 -13.59 9.47
C SER A 198 8.07 -14.23 9.35
N HIS A 199 7.86 -15.03 8.31
CA HIS A 199 6.58 -15.71 8.01
C HIS A 199 6.72 -17.24 7.96
N LYS A 200 5.59 -17.95 8.08
CA LYS A 200 5.51 -19.42 8.00
C LYS A 200 4.74 -19.91 6.78
N TRP A 201 4.05 -18.99 6.12
CA TRP A 201 3.13 -19.25 5.04
C TRP A 201 3.46 -18.29 3.91
N SER A 202 3.36 -18.76 2.68
CA SER A 202 3.61 -17.94 1.50
C SER A 202 2.70 -18.35 0.35
N LEU A 203 2.44 -17.41 -0.56
CA LEU A 203 1.80 -17.73 -1.83
C LEU A 203 2.84 -18.32 -2.79
N SER A 204 2.76 -19.64 -3.06
CA SER A 204 3.68 -20.28 -4.00
C SER A 204 3.46 -19.78 -5.42
N MET A 205 4.51 -19.76 -6.24
CA MET A 205 4.38 -19.45 -7.67
C MET A 205 3.50 -20.47 -8.40
N SER A 206 3.50 -21.73 -7.95
CA SER A 206 2.60 -22.76 -8.52
C SER A 206 1.14 -22.39 -8.27
N THR A 207 0.80 -22.01 -7.03
CA THR A 207 -0.57 -21.65 -6.65
C THR A 207 -1.02 -20.36 -7.33
N TYR A 208 -0.16 -19.34 -7.37
CA TYR A 208 -0.42 -18.12 -8.14
C TYR A 208 -0.70 -18.45 -9.60
N ASN A 209 0.16 -19.25 -10.24
CA ASN A 209 0.02 -19.56 -11.67
C ASN A 209 -1.25 -20.37 -12.02
N SER A 210 -1.79 -21.13 -11.07
CA SER A 210 -2.99 -21.95 -11.24
C SER A 210 -4.29 -21.29 -10.77
N ASN A 211 -4.24 -20.11 -10.16
CA ASN A 211 -5.41 -19.39 -9.67
C ASN A 211 -5.64 -18.14 -10.54
N ASP A 212 -6.71 -18.16 -11.33
CA ASP A 212 -6.98 -17.12 -12.32
C ASP A 212 -7.39 -15.79 -11.65
N GLU A 213 -8.07 -15.83 -10.50
CA GLU A 213 -8.43 -14.64 -9.72
C GLU A 213 -7.17 -13.87 -9.30
N LEU A 214 -6.17 -14.54 -8.75
CA LEU A 214 -4.92 -13.92 -8.33
C LEU A 214 -4.10 -13.39 -9.51
N LYS A 215 -4.02 -14.13 -10.62
CA LYS A 215 -3.27 -13.68 -11.81
C LYS A 215 -3.90 -12.48 -12.49
N ASN A 216 -5.23 -12.49 -12.61
CA ASN A 216 -5.97 -11.43 -13.25
C ASN A 216 -5.99 -10.16 -12.39
N PHE A 217 -5.88 -10.31 -11.07
CA PHE A 217 -5.88 -9.17 -10.16
C PHE A 217 -4.47 -8.61 -9.90
N TYR A 218 -3.46 -9.47 -9.70
CA TYR A 218 -2.11 -9.08 -9.29
C TYR A 218 -1.05 -9.40 -10.34
N LYS A 219 -0.13 -8.45 -10.54
CA LYS A 219 1.18 -8.72 -11.14
C LYS A 219 2.24 -8.93 -10.06
N VAL A 220 2.99 -10.02 -10.21
CA VAL A 220 4.09 -10.37 -9.31
C VAL A 220 5.32 -9.57 -9.70
N LEU A 221 5.80 -8.71 -8.80
CA LEU A 221 6.97 -7.87 -9.01
C LEU A 221 8.26 -8.53 -8.54
N SER A 222 8.19 -9.37 -7.51
CA SER A 222 9.36 -10.14 -7.07
C SER A 222 8.94 -11.48 -6.48
N THR A 223 9.91 -12.38 -6.48
CA THR A 223 9.80 -13.71 -5.90
C THR A 223 10.98 -13.99 -4.99
N ASN A 224 10.87 -15.05 -4.21
CA ASN A 224 11.96 -15.61 -3.42
C ASN A 224 11.83 -17.13 -3.34
N THR A 225 12.85 -17.81 -2.82
CA THR A 225 12.82 -19.23 -2.54
C THR A 225 13.28 -19.53 -1.12
N ASP A 226 12.65 -20.52 -0.48
CA ASP A 226 13.13 -21.10 0.79
C ASP A 226 14.09 -22.28 0.58
N GLY A 227 14.57 -22.47 -0.65
CA GLY A 227 15.38 -23.61 -1.09
C GLY A 227 14.57 -24.78 -1.64
N LYS A 228 13.24 -24.76 -1.50
CA LYS A 228 12.33 -25.80 -2.03
C LYS A 228 11.17 -25.20 -2.83
N ILE A 229 10.51 -24.21 -2.27
CA ILE A 229 9.33 -23.56 -2.81
C ILE A 229 9.75 -22.16 -3.27
N LYS A 230 9.42 -21.84 -4.53
CA LYS A 230 9.47 -20.47 -5.04
C LYS A 230 8.14 -19.79 -4.74
N PHE A 231 8.17 -18.62 -4.13
CA PHE A 231 6.99 -17.90 -3.66
C PHE A 231 7.01 -16.43 -4.09
N VAL A 232 5.82 -15.84 -4.16
CA VAL A 232 5.61 -14.41 -4.43
C VAL A 232 6.05 -13.61 -3.21
N SER A 233 6.98 -12.66 -3.39
CA SER A 233 7.45 -11.80 -2.30
C SER A 233 6.97 -10.36 -2.40
N THR A 234 6.64 -9.88 -3.61
CA THR A 234 6.03 -8.57 -3.83
C THR A 234 5.04 -8.65 -4.98
N PHE A 235 3.85 -8.05 -4.82
CA PHE A 235 2.90 -7.82 -5.90
C PHE A 235 2.34 -6.39 -5.87
N GLU A 236 1.76 -5.99 -7.00
CA GLU A 236 0.80 -4.89 -7.05
C GLU A 236 -0.37 -5.29 -7.95
N ALA A 237 -1.57 -4.76 -7.71
CA ALA A 237 -2.72 -5.06 -8.55
C ALA A 237 -2.59 -4.41 -9.94
N HIS A 238 -3.22 -4.98 -10.97
CA HIS A 238 -3.19 -4.37 -12.30
C HIS A 238 -3.90 -3.03 -12.31
N ASP A 239 -5.18 -3.05 -11.90
CA ASP A 239 -6.10 -1.91 -12.07
C ASP A 239 -6.40 -1.16 -10.77
N TYR A 240 -6.11 -1.76 -9.62
CA TYR A 240 -6.34 -1.15 -8.30
C TYR A 240 -5.02 -0.68 -7.66
N PRO A 241 -5.04 0.37 -6.82
CA PRO A 241 -3.87 0.81 -6.06
C PRO A 241 -3.62 -0.08 -4.83
N PHE A 242 -3.60 -1.40 -5.05
CA PHE A 242 -3.42 -2.41 -4.01
C PHE A 242 -2.03 -3.02 -4.13
N TYR A 243 -1.31 -3.07 -3.01
CA TYR A 243 0.11 -3.40 -2.95
C TYR A 243 0.37 -4.42 -1.85
N GLY A 244 1.33 -5.31 -2.05
CA GLY A 244 1.67 -6.31 -1.06
C GLY A 244 3.14 -6.65 -1.03
N THR A 245 3.71 -6.71 0.17
CA THR A 245 5.04 -7.28 0.43
C THR A 245 4.90 -8.43 1.43
N GLN A 246 5.37 -9.62 1.08
CA GLN A 246 5.44 -10.74 2.02
C GLN A 246 6.51 -10.50 3.11
N TRP A 247 7.53 -9.71 2.76
CA TRP A 247 8.59 -9.24 3.63
C TRP A 247 8.20 -7.94 4.36
N HIS A 248 8.98 -7.59 5.39
CA HIS A 248 8.71 -6.49 6.32
C HIS A 248 9.60 -5.26 6.05
N PRO A 249 9.15 -4.30 5.21
CA PRO A 249 9.93 -3.09 4.94
C PRO A 249 10.15 -2.23 6.18
N GLU A 250 9.25 -2.27 7.17
CA GLU A 250 9.29 -1.42 8.35
C GLU A 250 10.42 -1.78 9.33
N LYS A 251 10.90 -3.03 9.31
CA LYS A 251 11.81 -3.52 10.36
C LYS A 251 13.21 -2.95 10.26
N ASN A 252 13.73 -2.75 9.05
CA ASN A 252 15.12 -2.38 8.84
C ASN A 252 15.53 -1.11 9.60
N ALA A 253 14.64 -0.12 9.66
CA ALA A 253 14.91 1.15 10.35
C ALA A 253 14.45 1.20 11.81
N PHE A 254 13.53 0.32 12.23
CA PHE A 254 12.76 0.54 13.45
C PHE A 254 12.73 -0.63 14.44
N GLU A 255 13.25 -1.81 14.08
CA GLU A 255 13.24 -3.00 14.94
C GLU A 255 14.63 -3.61 15.13
N TRP A 256 15.15 -3.67 16.36
CA TRP A 256 16.51 -4.14 16.67
C TRP A 256 16.53 -5.48 17.43
N THR A 257 15.40 -6.18 17.44
CA THR A 257 15.15 -7.33 18.32
C THR A 257 15.77 -8.65 17.86
N LYS A 258 16.24 -8.73 16.60
CA LYS A 258 16.78 -9.95 16.00
C LYS A 258 18.02 -9.66 15.16
N PRO A 259 19.06 -10.52 15.21
CA PRO A 259 20.34 -10.29 14.52
C PRO A 259 20.26 -10.43 13.00
N TYR A 260 19.21 -11.07 12.47
CA TYR A 260 19.02 -11.25 11.03
C TYR A 260 18.29 -10.07 10.37
N ILE A 261 17.79 -9.09 11.14
CA ILE A 261 17.12 -7.92 10.57
C ILE A 261 18.20 -7.07 9.88
N PRO A 262 18.02 -6.72 8.59
CA PRO A 262 19.03 -5.97 7.87
C PRO A 262 19.00 -4.49 8.27
N HIS A 263 20.17 -3.98 8.67
CA HIS A 263 20.36 -2.59 9.10
C HIS A 263 21.38 -1.84 8.23
N SER A 264 21.72 -2.35 7.05
CA SER A 264 22.63 -1.68 6.12
C SER A 264 22.01 -0.37 5.61
N PRO A 265 22.82 0.62 5.17
CA PRO A 265 22.29 1.87 4.62
C PRO A 265 21.25 1.66 3.49
N SER A 266 21.45 0.65 2.65
CA SER A 266 20.54 0.27 1.57
C SER A 266 19.26 -0.39 2.08
N ALA A 267 19.33 -1.17 3.16
CA ALA A 267 18.14 -1.68 3.86
C ALA A 267 17.29 -0.53 4.43
N ILE A 268 17.93 0.50 5.00
CA ILE A 268 17.23 1.70 5.50
C ILE A 268 16.58 2.49 4.37
N LYS A 269 17.29 2.69 3.25
CA LYS A 269 16.72 3.34 2.05
C LYS A 269 15.53 2.55 1.51
N THR A 270 15.61 1.22 1.51
CA THR A 270 14.49 0.35 1.09
C THR A 270 13.23 0.64 1.91
N THR A 271 13.35 0.75 3.24
CA THR A 271 12.24 1.16 4.11
C THR A 271 11.65 2.50 3.66
N PHE A 272 12.49 3.52 3.51
CA PHE A 272 12.03 4.87 3.16
C PHE A 272 11.33 4.91 1.80
N TYR A 273 11.94 4.37 0.73
CA TYR A 273 11.34 4.42 -0.61
C TYR A 273 10.03 3.61 -0.71
N THR A 274 9.92 2.51 0.06
CA THR A 274 8.66 1.75 0.16
C THR A 274 7.56 2.58 0.83
N ALA A 275 7.89 3.28 1.93
CA ALA A 275 6.96 4.18 2.61
C ALA A 275 6.58 5.38 1.74
N GLU A 276 7.57 6.01 1.11
CA GLU A 276 7.38 7.18 0.24
C GLU A 276 6.43 6.86 -0.90
N PHE A 277 6.61 5.71 -1.55
CA PHE A 277 5.69 5.24 -2.58
C PHE A 277 4.26 5.17 -2.05
N PHE A 278 4.01 4.45 -0.95
CA PHE A 278 2.64 4.25 -0.46
C PHE A 278 1.99 5.55 0.04
N VAL A 279 2.76 6.42 0.71
CA VAL A 279 2.26 7.73 1.12
C VAL A 279 1.94 8.59 -0.11
N ASN A 280 2.73 8.53 -1.18
CA ASN A 280 2.43 9.21 -2.44
C ASN A 280 1.14 8.70 -3.11
N GLU A 281 0.81 7.41 -2.99
CA GLU A 281 -0.49 6.88 -3.41
C GLU A 281 -1.62 7.52 -2.60
N ALA A 282 -1.46 7.63 -1.27
CA ALA A 282 -2.47 8.24 -0.40
C ALA A 282 -2.69 9.73 -0.68
N ARG A 283 -1.69 10.45 -1.22
CA ARG A 283 -1.84 11.86 -1.62
C ARG A 283 -2.81 12.07 -2.80
N LYS A 284 -3.26 11.00 -3.47
CA LYS A 284 -4.09 11.07 -4.69
C LYS A 284 -5.60 11.10 -4.43
N ASN A 285 -6.06 10.94 -3.19
CA ASN A 285 -7.44 11.25 -2.81
C ASN A 285 -7.55 12.39 -1.81
N LEU A 286 -8.77 12.92 -1.71
CA LEU A 286 -9.10 14.12 -0.95
C LEU A 286 -10.02 13.84 0.24
N HIS A 287 -10.08 12.57 0.68
CA HIS A 287 -10.75 12.18 1.92
C HIS A 287 -10.19 13.00 3.09
N ARG A 288 -11.07 13.33 4.03
CA ARG A 288 -10.74 14.10 5.24
C ARG A 288 -11.81 13.88 6.29
N PHE A 289 -11.43 14.03 7.54
CA PHE A 289 -12.38 14.12 8.66
C PHE A 289 -13.31 15.33 8.49
N ASP A 290 -14.51 15.24 9.06
CA ASP A 290 -15.52 16.30 8.98
C ASP A 290 -15.12 17.54 9.79
N SER A 291 -14.30 17.34 10.84
CA SER A 291 -13.76 18.43 11.65
C SER A 291 -12.33 18.18 12.12
N GLU A 292 -11.63 19.27 12.48
CA GLU A 292 -10.29 19.20 13.08
C GLU A 292 -10.31 18.51 14.46
N GLU A 293 -11.43 18.60 15.20
CA GLU A 293 -11.59 17.95 16.50
C GLU A 293 -11.66 16.43 16.36
N GLU A 294 -12.46 15.93 15.41
CA GLU A 294 -12.53 14.50 15.09
C GLU A 294 -11.19 13.98 14.56
N GLU A 295 -10.53 14.74 13.68
CA GLU A 295 -9.19 14.40 13.20
C GLU A 295 -8.23 14.25 14.38
N LYS A 296 -8.13 15.27 15.25
CA LYS A 296 -7.25 15.24 16.43
C LYS A 296 -7.58 14.09 17.36
N GLY A 297 -8.86 13.76 17.56
CA GLY A 297 -9.29 12.65 18.41
C GLY A 297 -8.96 11.26 17.86
N ALA A 298 -8.84 11.12 16.54
CA ALA A 298 -8.57 9.84 15.88
C ALA A 298 -7.08 9.51 15.72
N LEU A 299 -6.19 10.50 15.78
CA LEU A 299 -4.76 10.29 15.48
C LEU A 299 -4.05 9.39 16.50
N ILE A 300 -3.02 8.68 16.03
CA ILE A 300 -2.13 7.84 16.85
C ILE A 300 -1.45 8.63 17.99
N TYR A 301 -1.36 9.96 17.87
CA TYR A 301 -0.79 10.87 18.88
C TYR A 301 -1.53 10.86 20.22
N ASN A 302 -2.78 10.36 20.28
CA ASN A 302 -3.51 10.16 21.52
C ASN A 302 -3.12 8.88 22.27
N HIS A 303 -2.25 8.06 21.69
CA HIS A 303 -1.84 6.78 22.24
C HIS A 303 -0.35 6.77 22.57
N SER A 304 0.01 6.06 23.63
CA SER A 304 1.41 5.89 24.06
C SER A 304 1.84 4.43 23.86
N PRO A 305 2.93 4.17 23.11
CA PRO A 305 3.42 2.81 22.96
C PRO A 305 4.16 2.36 24.23
N VAL A 306 4.17 1.06 24.47
CA VAL A 306 4.89 0.41 25.57
C VAL A 306 6.14 -0.27 25.01
N TYR A 307 7.25 -0.20 25.75
CA TYR A 307 8.47 -0.93 25.42
C TYR A 307 8.27 -2.45 25.59
N THR A 308 8.59 -3.21 24.54
CA THR A 308 8.41 -4.67 24.47
C THR A 308 9.63 -5.43 23.96
N GLY A 309 10.72 -4.73 23.62
CA GLY A 309 11.91 -5.31 22.96
C GLY A 309 12.55 -6.48 23.71
N GLY A 310 12.47 -6.51 25.04
CA GLY A 310 13.04 -7.60 25.85
C GLY A 310 12.27 -8.94 25.82
N ARG A 311 11.08 -9.00 25.23
CA ARG A 311 10.20 -10.20 25.28
C ARG A 311 9.55 -10.57 23.94
N GLY A 312 9.68 -9.73 22.91
CA GLY A 312 8.94 -9.87 21.65
C GLY A 312 9.79 -9.64 20.41
N SER A 313 9.11 -9.58 19.25
CA SER A 313 9.72 -9.25 17.96
C SER A 313 9.66 -7.76 17.62
N PHE A 314 9.20 -6.94 18.56
CA PHE A 314 8.98 -5.51 18.39
C PHE A 314 9.55 -4.74 19.58
N GLU A 315 10.25 -3.65 19.31
CA GLU A 315 10.78 -2.72 20.32
C GLU A 315 9.65 -2.06 21.09
N GLN A 316 8.60 -1.65 20.39
CA GLN A 316 7.48 -0.90 20.94
C GLN A 316 6.15 -1.35 20.31
N ILE A 317 5.11 -1.39 21.14
CA ILE A 317 3.75 -1.74 20.73
C ILE A 317 2.75 -0.74 21.31
N TYR A 318 1.83 -0.27 20.48
CA TYR A 318 0.60 0.39 20.91
C TYR A 318 -0.43 -0.69 21.24
N TYR A 319 -0.97 -0.67 22.46
CA TYR A 319 -2.08 -1.53 22.88
C TYR A 319 -3.37 -0.73 22.98
N PHE A 320 -4.48 -1.38 22.64
CA PHE A 320 -5.84 -0.84 22.69
C PHE A 320 -6.80 -1.88 23.28
#